data_AF-A0A8J6QLY4-F1
#
_entry.id   AF-A0A8J6QLY4-F1
#
_cell.length_a   1.000
_cell.length_b   1.000
_cell.length_c   1.000
_cell.angle_alpha   90.00
_cell.angle_beta   90.00
_cell.angle_gamma   90.00
#
_symmetry.space_group_name_H-M   'P 1'
#
loop_
_entity.id
_entity.type
_entity.pdbx_description
1 polymer ?
#
loop_
_entity_poly.entity_id
_entity_poly.type
_entity_poly.pdbx_seq_one_letter_code
_entity_poly.pdbx_strand_id
1 'polypeptide(L)'
;MLQSKTYFSEDLTMTNDLVVVLRRNADPGDLRQLAQTLDVLAVQDFEQLGMQRWTIKADRSRPENWLRCVEQLKNSPLVRSVVPDQHFSLDDFSSALPNDPLLIVKGGWGYEDQNIQWSLINNGLFEGSFSSPTLYDADIDAAEAWQFVEALPGEPKETIVAVFDTGIDWAHPDLQANMWTNPGEVAGNRIDDDNNGYIDDVHGYDFANHDPDPMDSDPESSGHGLADRHKCETRCDRTGLSR
;
A
#
# COMPACT_ATOMS: atom_id res chain seq x y z
N MET A 1 -19.31 -8.07 -30.04
CA MET A 1 -17.93 -8.34 -30.50
C MET A 1 -17.04 -7.37 -29.73
N LEU A 2 -16.68 -7.72 -28.49
CA LEU A 2 -15.91 -6.85 -27.60
C LEU A 2 -14.43 -7.08 -27.92
N GLN A 3 -13.80 -6.10 -28.55
CA GLN A 3 -12.36 -6.09 -28.72
C GLN A 3 -11.72 -5.83 -27.35
N SER A 4 -10.88 -6.76 -26.92
CA SER A 4 -10.01 -6.58 -25.75
C SER A 4 -9.08 -5.41 -26.03
N LYS A 5 -9.31 -4.27 -25.36
CA LYS A 5 -8.30 -3.24 -25.25
C LYS A 5 -7.24 -3.75 -24.28
N THR A 6 -6.13 -4.23 -24.83
CA THR A 6 -4.92 -4.48 -24.07
C THR A 6 -4.34 -3.11 -23.71
N TYR A 7 -4.49 -2.70 -22.45
CA TYR A 7 -3.84 -1.52 -21.91
C TYR A 7 -2.39 -1.90 -21.59
N PHE A 8 -1.50 -1.72 -22.57
CA PHE A 8 -0.09 -1.52 -22.29
C PHE A 8 0.11 0.00 -22.15
N SER A 9 0.48 0.48 -20.96
CA SER A 9 1.16 1.77 -20.86
C SER A 9 2.66 1.53 -20.96
N GLU A 10 3.34 2.48 -21.58
CA GLU A 10 4.75 2.41 -21.97
C GLU A 10 5.73 2.67 -20.80
N ASP A 11 5.28 2.67 -19.53
CA ASP A 11 6.01 3.25 -18.39
C ASP A 11 6.35 2.28 -17.24
N LEU A 12 6.43 0.96 -17.49
CA LEU A 12 7.23 0.10 -16.61
C LEU A 12 8.68 0.15 -17.11
N THR A 13 9.60 0.70 -16.31
CA THR A 13 11.03 0.65 -16.61
C THR A 13 11.46 -0.80 -16.76
N MET A 14 11.84 -1.20 -17.99
CA MET A 14 12.29 -2.56 -18.27
C MET A 14 13.59 -2.85 -17.49
N THR A 15 13.49 -3.70 -16.48
CA THR A 15 14.63 -4.28 -15.78
C THR A 15 14.86 -5.72 -16.22
N ASN A 16 16.10 -6.19 -16.04
CA ASN A 16 16.46 -7.57 -16.30
C ASN A 16 16.01 -8.51 -15.17
N ASP A 17 15.66 -7.97 -14.02
CA ASP A 17 15.33 -8.73 -12.82
C ASP A 17 13.83 -8.63 -12.52
N LEU A 18 13.22 -9.76 -12.19
CA LEU A 18 11.80 -9.88 -11.85
C LEU A 18 11.66 -10.49 -10.46
N VAL A 19 10.80 -9.91 -9.62
CA VAL A 19 10.37 -10.52 -8.36
C VAL A 19 9.16 -11.40 -8.62
N VAL A 20 9.29 -12.69 -8.36
CA VAL A 20 8.28 -13.73 -8.61
C VAL A 20 7.82 -14.31 -7.28
N VAL A 21 6.56 -14.02 -6.89
CA VAL A 21 5.96 -14.58 -5.68
C VAL A 21 5.30 -15.92 -6.04
N LEU A 22 5.66 -16.97 -5.32
CA LEU A 22 5.24 -18.33 -5.63
C LEU A 22 3.93 -18.70 -4.92
N ARG A 23 3.17 -19.64 -5.49
CA ARG A 23 2.08 -20.29 -4.77
C ARG A 23 2.65 -21.34 -3.82
N ARG A 24 1.97 -21.57 -2.69
CA ARG A 24 2.41 -22.51 -1.64
C ARG A 24 2.63 -23.95 -2.12
N ASN A 25 2.00 -24.34 -3.22
CA ASN A 25 2.09 -25.67 -3.82
C ASN A 25 2.89 -25.70 -5.13
N ALA A 26 3.68 -24.66 -5.42
CA ALA A 26 4.53 -24.64 -6.60
C ALA A 26 5.63 -25.70 -6.48
N ASP A 27 5.63 -26.67 -7.39
CA ASP A 27 6.65 -27.72 -7.41
C ASP A 27 8.00 -27.16 -7.92
N PRO A 28 9.13 -27.43 -7.22
CA PRO A 28 10.45 -26.96 -7.65
C PRO A 28 10.91 -27.51 -9.01
N GLY A 29 10.45 -28.69 -9.42
CA GLY A 29 10.68 -29.25 -10.75
C GLY A 29 9.98 -28.44 -11.84
N ASP A 30 8.69 -28.17 -11.64
CA ASP A 30 7.89 -27.37 -12.59
C ASP A 30 8.42 -25.93 -12.69
N LEU A 31 8.87 -25.33 -11.58
CA LEU A 31 9.50 -24.01 -11.58
C LEU A 31 10.79 -23.98 -12.38
N ARG A 32 11.65 -25.00 -12.25
CA ARG A 32 12.87 -25.12 -13.05
C ARG A 32 12.56 -25.28 -14.54
N GLN A 33 11.53 -26.04 -14.88
CA GLN A 33 11.10 -26.20 -16.27
C GLN A 33 10.55 -24.89 -16.85
N LEU A 34 9.77 -24.15 -16.06
CA LEU A 34 9.28 -22.82 -16.44
C LEU A 34 10.43 -21.84 -16.66
N ALA A 35 11.40 -21.79 -15.74
CA ALA A 35 12.58 -20.94 -15.87
C ALA A 35 13.40 -21.26 -17.12
N GLN A 36 13.58 -22.54 -17.46
CA GLN A 36 14.24 -22.97 -18.70
C GLN A 36 13.45 -22.54 -19.96
N THR A 37 12.12 -22.67 -19.94
CA THR A 37 11.27 -22.30 -21.08
C THR A 37 11.31 -20.79 -21.36
N LEU A 38 11.59 -20.00 -20.34
CA LEU A 38 11.67 -18.55 -20.37
C LEU A 38 13.11 -18.02 -20.55
N ASP A 39 14.09 -18.89 -20.77
CA ASP A 39 15.51 -18.53 -20.91
C ASP A 39 16.01 -17.65 -19.74
N VAL A 40 15.58 -17.97 -18.51
CA VAL A 40 16.01 -17.28 -17.29
C VAL A 40 17.50 -17.52 -17.08
N LEU A 41 18.25 -16.44 -16.92
CA LEU A 41 19.71 -16.45 -16.78
C LEU A 41 20.16 -16.80 -15.35
N ALA A 42 19.40 -16.33 -14.35
CA ALA A 42 19.69 -16.62 -12.95
C ALA A 42 18.41 -16.63 -12.12
N VAL A 43 18.41 -17.43 -11.05
CA VAL A 43 17.34 -17.47 -10.05
C VAL A 43 17.99 -17.37 -8.68
N GLN A 44 17.50 -16.42 -7.87
CA GLN A 44 17.81 -16.33 -6.44
C GLN A 44 16.55 -16.67 -5.65
N ASP A 45 16.68 -17.57 -4.67
CA ASP A 45 15.58 -18.03 -3.85
C ASP A 45 15.54 -17.34 -2.49
N PHE A 46 14.35 -16.94 -2.05
CA PHE A 46 14.06 -16.39 -0.74
C PHE A 46 13.02 -17.30 -0.06
N GLU A 47 13.46 -18.50 0.34
CA GLU A 47 12.58 -19.58 0.81
C GLU A 47 11.62 -19.15 1.94
N GLN A 48 12.10 -18.32 2.87
CA GLN A 48 11.30 -17.83 4.01
C GLN A 48 10.13 -16.92 3.59
N LEU A 49 10.27 -16.25 2.45
CA LEU A 49 9.29 -15.33 1.90
C LEU A 49 8.41 -15.98 0.81
N GLY A 50 8.75 -17.19 0.37
CA GLY A 50 8.04 -17.88 -0.71
C GLY A 50 8.12 -17.14 -2.05
N MET A 51 9.26 -16.50 -2.32
CA MET A 51 9.50 -15.72 -3.53
C MET A 51 10.88 -16.00 -4.10
N GLN A 52 11.05 -15.70 -5.39
CA GLN A 52 12.31 -15.81 -6.11
C GLN A 52 12.56 -14.52 -6.90
N ARG A 53 13.83 -14.14 -7.05
CA ARG A 53 14.25 -13.13 -8.03
C ARG A 53 14.79 -13.82 -9.27
N TRP A 54 14.22 -13.51 -10.43
CA TRP A 54 14.53 -14.12 -11.71
C TRP A 54 15.19 -13.09 -12.62
N THR A 55 16.44 -13.34 -13.01
CA THR A 55 17.15 -12.53 -14.01
C THR A 55 16.85 -13.08 -15.40
N ILE A 56 16.14 -12.32 -16.21
CA ILE A 56 15.83 -12.65 -17.60
C ILE A 56 16.77 -11.94 -18.57
N LYS A 57 16.87 -12.49 -19.78
CA LYS A 57 17.54 -11.82 -20.88
C LYS A 57 16.63 -10.72 -21.45
N ALA A 58 16.57 -9.57 -20.79
CA ALA A 58 15.91 -8.39 -21.34
C ALA A 58 16.82 -7.77 -22.41
N ASP A 59 16.39 -7.84 -23.67
CA ASP A 59 17.00 -7.09 -24.77
C ASP A 59 16.15 -5.85 -25.00
N ARG A 60 16.70 -4.66 -24.72
CA ARG A 60 16.00 -3.38 -24.92
C ARG A 60 15.65 -3.11 -26.38
N SER A 61 16.30 -3.77 -27.33
CA SER A 61 15.94 -3.72 -28.76
C SER A 61 14.80 -4.67 -29.13
N ARG A 62 14.38 -5.53 -28.19
CA ARG A 62 13.32 -6.56 -28.34
C ARG A 62 12.41 -6.63 -27.10
N PRO A 63 11.64 -5.57 -26.81
CA PRO A 63 10.77 -5.49 -25.64
C PRO A 63 9.71 -6.60 -25.56
N GLU A 64 9.34 -7.18 -26.71
CA GLU A 64 8.41 -8.30 -26.79
C GLU A 64 8.87 -9.54 -26.01
N ASN A 65 10.18 -9.74 -25.84
CA ASN A 65 10.71 -10.87 -25.08
C ASN A 65 10.46 -10.70 -23.59
N TRP A 66 10.64 -9.48 -23.08
CA TRP A 66 10.36 -9.16 -21.69
C TRP A 66 8.87 -9.29 -21.38
N LEU A 67 8.02 -8.69 -22.22
CA LEU A 67 6.56 -8.74 -22.07
C LEU A 67 6.05 -10.18 -22.11
N ARG A 68 6.56 -10.99 -23.03
CA ARG A 68 6.24 -12.43 -23.11
C ARG A 68 6.60 -13.15 -21.81
N CYS A 69 7.78 -12.91 -21.25
CA CYS A 69 8.19 -13.55 -19.99
C CYS A 69 7.23 -13.17 -18.85
N VAL A 70 6.93 -11.88 -18.69
CA VAL A 70 6.00 -11.40 -17.65
C VAL A 70 4.60 -11.97 -17.85
N GLU A 71 4.08 -12.01 -19.07
CA GLU A 71 2.76 -12.59 -19.38
C GLU A 71 2.70 -14.09 -19.09
N GLN A 72 3.74 -14.84 -19.43
CA GLN A 72 3.78 -16.28 -19.15
C GLN A 72 3.88 -16.56 -17.64
N LEU A 73 4.64 -15.75 -16.90
CA LEU A 73 4.70 -15.82 -15.44
C LEU A 73 3.35 -15.48 -14.81
N LYS A 74 2.67 -14.42 -15.25
CA LYS A 74 1.33 -14.05 -14.75
C LYS A 74 0.28 -15.14 -14.98
N ASN A 75 0.36 -15.85 -16.11
CA ASN A 75 -0.56 -16.93 -16.46
C ASN A 75 -0.17 -18.30 -15.89
N SER A 76 0.98 -18.41 -15.23
CA SER A 76 1.45 -19.67 -14.66
C SER A 76 0.64 -20.07 -13.42
N PRO A 77 0.20 -21.34 -13.29
CA PRO A 77 -0.46 -21.81 -12.08
C PRO A 77 0.48 -21.86 -10.85
N LEU A 78 1.79 -21.73 -11.06
CA LEU A 78 2.81 -21.77 -10.00
C LEU A 78 3.07 -20.39 -9.38
N VAL A 79 2.71 -19.32 -10.09
CA VAL A 79 3.01 -17.93 -9.72
C VAL A 79 1.77 -17.29 -9.12
N ARG A 80 1.96 -16.57 -8.02
CA ARG A 80 0.94 -15.74 -7.37
C ARG A 80 0.95 -14.33 -7.96
N SER A 81 2.13 -13.75 -8.09
CA SER A 81 2.35 -12.42 -8.68
C SER A 81 3.77 -12.31 -9.22
N VAL A 82 3.95 -11.42 -10.18
CA VAL A 82 5.27 -11.06 -10.73
C VAL A 82 5.32 -9.55 -10.96
N VAL A 83 6.42 -8.94 -10.54
CA VAL A 83 6.69 -7.51 -10.72
C VAL A 83 8.15 -7.30 -11.14
N PRO A 84 8.50 -6.21 -11.84
CA PRO A 84 9.89 -5.85 -12.08
C PRO A 84 10.63 -5.63 -10.75
N ASP A 85 11.88 -6.08 -10.64
CA ASP A 85 12.77 -5.70 -9.56
C ASP A 85 13.34 -4.32 -9.89
N GLN A 86 12.79 -3.29 -9.27
CA GLN A 86 13.22 -1.91 -9.46
C GLN A 86 14.31 -1.59 -8.44
N HIS A 87 15.54 -1.44 -8.93
CA HIS A 87 16.63 -0.89 -8.13
C HIS A 87 16.47 0.62 -8.07
N PHE A 88 15.95 1.11 -6.95
CA PHE A 88 15.97 2.54 -6.64
C PHE A 88 17.32 2.90 -6.03
N SER A 89 17.98 3.94 -6.55
CA SER A 89 19.17 4.52 -5.93
C SER A 89 18.76 5.67 -5.02
N LEU A 90 19.49 5.86 -3.92
CA LEU A 90 19.29 6.96 -2.98
C LEU A 90 19.34 8.36 -3.64
N ASP A 91 20.00 8.45 -4.80
CA ASP A 91 20.11 9.68 -5.59
C ASP A 91 18.86 9.96 -6.47
N ASP A 92 17.99 8.96 -6.68
CA ASP A 92 16.77 9.09 -7.50
C ASP A 92 15.59 9.71 -6.72
N PHE A 93 15.70 9.86 -5.40
CA PHE A 93 14.62 10.32 -4.51
C PHE A 93 14.43 11.85 -4.44
N SER A 94 15.14 12.64 -5.27
CA SER A 94 15.01 14.10 -5.24
C SER A 94 13.72 14.64 -5.88
N SER A 95 13.00 13.82 -6.65
CA SER A 95 11.73 14.20 -7.26
C SER A 95 10.53 13.60 -6.52
N ALA A 96 10.05 14.39 -5.54
CA ALA A 96 8.72 14.41 -4.95
C ALA A 96 8.37 13.39 -3.85
N LEU A 97 9.07 13.49 -2.71
CA LEU A 97 8.43 13.15 -1.43
C LEU A 97 7.20 14.04 -1.19
N PRO A 98 6.20 13.59 -0.41
CA PRO A 98 5.07 14.43 0.01
C PRO A 98 5.56 15.76 0.59
N ASN A 99 4.87 16.85 0.27
CA ASN A 99 5.19 18.19 0.75
C ASN A 99 4.68 18.47 2.17
N ASP A 100 4.43 17.41 2.94
CA ASP A 100 3.97 17.50 4.32
C ASP A 100 5.05 18.18 5.19
N PRO A 101 4.74 19.30 5.87
CA PRO A 101 5.70 20.02 6.72
C PRO A 101 6.27 19.19 7.87
N LEU A 102 5.60 18.11 8.26
CA LEU A 102 6.00 17.19 9.32
C LEU A 102 6.76 15.96 8.79
N LEU A 103 6.84 15.74 7.48
CA LEU A 103 7.68 14.66 6.93
C LEU A 103 9.17 14.99 7.10
N ILE A 104 9.57 16.23 6.78
CA ILE A 104 10.92 16.76 7.03
C ILE A 104 10.80 18.17 7.61
N VAL A 105 11.08 18.28 8.92
CA VAL A 105 11.11 19.57 9.63
C VAL A 105 12.45 20.22 9.37
N LYS A 106 12.45 21.30 8.59
CA LYS A 106 13.69 22.04 8.32
C LYS A 106 14.22 22.71 9.58
N GLY A 107 15.50 22.50 9.85
CA GLY A 107 16.18 23.15 10.96
C GLY A 107 16.27 24.66 10.73
N GLY A 108 15.77 25.46 11.67
CA GLY A 108 16.04 26.91 11.69
C GLY A 108 17.49 27.20 12.10
N TRP A 109 18.00 28.41 11.84
CA TRP A 109 19.28 28.97 12.35
C TRP A 109 20.31 28.00 12.96
N GLY A 110 20.94 27.16 12.14
CA GLY A 110 22.06 26.29 12.55
C GLY A 110 21.66 24.95 13.17
N TYR A 111 20.38 24.60 13.18
CA TYR A 111 19.89 23.25 13.48
C TYR A 111 19.83 22.42 12.20
N GLU A 112 20.08 21.12 12.31
CA GLU A 112 19.93 20.16 11.21
C GLU A 112 18.45 19.90 10.93
N ASP A 113 18.13 19.55 9.68
CA ASP A 113 16.78 19.11 9.30
C ASP A 113 16.44 17.83 10.07
N GLN A 114 15.27 17.80 10.71
CA GLN A 114 14.80 16.64 11.44
C GLN A 114 13.71 15.91 10.66
N ASN A 115 13.88 14.61 10.51
CA ASN A 115 12.81 13.74 10.03
C ASN A 115 12.05 13.19 11.25
N ILE A 116 10.85 13.72 11.50
CA ILE A 116 10.05 13.32 12.67
C ILE A 116 9.10 12.15 12.35
N GLN A 117 8.91 11.83 11.07
CA GLN A 117 8.22 10.62 10.61
C GLN A 117 9.23 9.54 10.19
N TRP A 118 10.22 9.30 11.05
CA TRP A 118 11.34 8.38 10.78
C TRP A 118 10.89 6.97 10.36
N SER A 119 9.72 6.52 10.83
CA SER A 119 9.19 5.20 10.49
C SER A 119 8.80 5.06 9.01
N LEU A 120 8.51 6.17 8.34
CA LEU A 120 8.20 6.21 6.91
C LEU A 120 9.48 6.38 6.08
N ILE A 121 10.40 7.22 6.55
CA ILE A 121 11.65 7.56 5.89
C ILE A 121 12.72 7.78 6.97
N ASN A 122 13.81 7.02 6.95
CA ASN A 122 14.89 7.13 7.93
C ASN A 122 16.23 7.40 7.22
N ASN A 123 16.48 8.68 6.99
CA ASN A 123 17.73 9.17 6.43
C ASN A 123 18.86 9.34 7.47
N GLY A 124 18.70 8.80 8.68
CA GLY A 124 19.68 8.91 9.76
C GLY A 124 19.73 10.28 10.45
N LEU A 125 18.84 11.22 10.12
CA LEU A 125 18.79 12.56 10.74
C LEU A 125 17.96 12.63 12.03
N PHE A 126 17.23 11.57 12.37
CA PHE A 126 16.58 11.50 13.67
C PHE A 126 17.64 11.24 14.75
N GLU A 127 17.68 12.09 15.77
CA GLU A 127 18.57 11.86 16.92
C GLU A 127 18.01 10.70 17.75
N GLY A 128 18.60 9.52 17.59
CA GLY A 128 18.32 8.38 18.45
C GLY A 128 18.68 8.68 19.91
N SER A 129 18.23 7.83 20.84
CA SER A 129 18.67 7.95 22.24
C SER A 129 20.19 7.80 22.35
N PHE A 130 20.84 8.46 23.32
CA PHE A 130 22.30 8.45 23.53
C PHE A 130 22.97 7.05 23.51
N SER A 131 22.20 5.98 23.75
CA SER A 131 22.65 4.57 23.74
C SER A 131 22.19 3.74 22.54
N SER A 132 21.47 4.33 21.58
CA SER A 132 20.94 3.67 20.39
C SER A 132 20.94 4.67 19.23
N PRO A 133 22.09 4.80 18.51
CA PRO A 133 22.14 5.64 17.32
C PRO A 133 21.10 5.15 16.32
N THR A 134 20.53 6.07 15.56
CA THR A 134 19.66 5.71 14.45
C THR A 134 20.44 4.87 13.45
N LEU A 135 19.80 3.81 12.99
CA LEU A 135 20.30 3.03 11.87
C LEU A 135 19.69 3.65 10.62
N TYR A 136 20.55 4.20 9.75
CA TYR A 136 20.16 4.64 8.42
C TYR A 136 19.39 3.51 7.71
N ASP A 137 18.33 3.85 6.96
CA ASP A 137 17.50 2.91 6.18
C ASP A 137 16.68 1.94 7.05
N ALA A 138 16.64 2.14 8.38
CA ALA A 138 15.76 1.37 9.25
C ALA A 138 14.37 2.01 9.30
N ASP A 139 13.62 1.87 8.21
CA ASP A 139 12.24 2.31 8.04
C ASP A 139 11.42 1.23 7.29
N ILE A 140 10.26 1.59 6.73
CA ILE A 140 9.36 0.66 6.02
C ILE A 140 9.43 0.81 4.48
N ASP A 141 10.40 1.56 3.96
CA ASP A 141 10.54 1.91 2.55
C ASP A 141 9.26 2.57 1.98
N ALA A 142 8.67 3.52 2.74
CA ALA A 142 7.38 4.12 2.37
C ALA A 142 7.49 4.97 1.09
N ALA A 143 8.61 5.69 0.93
CA ALA A 143 8.85 6.53 -0.23
C ALA A 143 8.91 5.70 -1.52
N GLU A 144 9.60 4.56 -1.46
CA GLU A 144 9.72 3.57 -2.52
C GLU A 144 8.36 2.97 -2.85
N ALA A 145 7.57 2.64 -1.83
CA ALA A 145 6.22 2.10 -2.00
C ALA A 145 5.28 3.10 -2.68
N TRP A 146 5.30 4.38 -2.31
CA TRP A 146 4.50 5.42 -2.95
C TRP A 146 4.84 5.58 -4.42
N GLN A 147 6.14 5.68 -4.75
CA GLN A 147 6.59 5.76 -6.14
C GLN A 147 6.18 4.53 -6.95
N PHE A 148 6.31 3.35 -6.37
CA PHE A 148 5.86 2.12 -7.03
C PHE A 148 4.38 2.18 -7.36
N VAL A 149 3.53 2.61 -6.41
CA VAL A 149 2.08 2.73 -6.61
C VAL A 149 1.74 3.80 -7.64
N GLU A 150 2.40 4.96 -7.62
CA GLU A 150 2.21 6.03 -8.60
C GLU A 150 2.63 5.61 -10.02
N ALA A 151 3.67 4.76 -10.13
CA ALA A 151 4.12 4.20 -11.40
C ALA A 151 3.24 3.06 -11.92
N LEU A 152 2.30 2.53 -11.13
CA LEU A 152 1.41 1.47 -11.59
C LEU A 152 0.42 2.02 -12.64
N PRO A 153 0.20 1.28 -13.74
CA PRO A 153 -0.73 1.71 -14.76
C PRO A 153 -2.19 1.51 -14.35
N GLY A 154 -3.01 2.54 -14.62
CA GLY A 154 -4.45 2.55 -14.35
C GLY A 154 -4.79 3.28 -13.06
N GLU A 155 -6.09 3.48 -12.82
CA GLU A 155 -6.55 4.12 -11.58
C GLU A 155 -6.28 3.20 -10.38
N PRO A 156 -5.82 3.73 -9.24
CA PRO A 156 -5.71 2.98 -8.00
C PRO A 156 -7.04 2.32 -7.65
N LYS A 157 -6.98 1.10 -7.10
CA LYS A 157 -8.18 0.45 -6.60
C LYS A 157 -8.67 1.19 -5.36
N GLU A 158 -9.89 1.69 -5.43
CA GLU A 158 -10.58 2.22 -4.25
C GLU A 158 -10.66 1.11 -3.19
N THR A 159 -10.05 1.38 -2.05
CA THR A 159 -9.94 0.45 -0.93
C THR A 159 -10.42 1.17 0.32
N ILE A 160 -11.50 0.66 0.91
CA ILE A 160 -12.03 1.17 2.17
C ILE A 160 -11.32 0.44 3.31
N VAL A 161 -10.74 1.21 4.24
CA VAL A 161 -10.08 0.69 5.44
C VAL A 161 -10.98 0.93 6.65
N ALA A 162 -11.37 -0.16 7.31
CA ALA A 162 -12.14 -0.12 8.54
C ALA A 162 -11.21 0.12 9.74
N VAL A 163 -11.48 1.15 10.54
CA VAL A 163 -10.73 1.44 11.77
C VAL A 163 -11.59 1.10 12.99
N PHE A 164 -11.06 0.24 13.86
CA PHE A 164 -11.70 -0.17 15.10
C PHE A 164 -11.00 0.41 16.32
N ASP A 165 -11.34 1.66 16.64
CA ASP A 165 -10.66 2.42 17.69
C ASP A 165 -11.60 3.40 18.42
N THR A 166 -11.03 4.33 19.20
CA THR A 166 -11.74 5.29 20.05
C THR A 166 -12.74 6.16 19.29
N GLY A 167 -12.51 6.33 18.00
CA GLY A 167 -13.21 7.22 17.10
C GLY A 167 -12.21 7.72 16.06
N ILE A 168 -12.63 8.70 15.27
CA ILE A 168 -11.78 9.41 14.33
C ILE A 168 -12.24 10.86 14.26
N ASP A 169 -11.30 11.81 14.32
CA ASP A 169 -11.60 13.20 14.00
C ASP A 169 -11.78 13.33 12.48
N TRP A 170 -12.99 13.03 12.02
CA TRP A 170 -13.35 13.07 10.61
C TRP A 170 -13.32 14.50 10.03
N ALA A 171 -13.23 15.53 10.88
CA ALA A 171 -13.08 16.93 10.49
C ALA A 171 -11.62 17.41 10.45
N HIS A 172 -10.65 16.58 10.85
CA HIS A 172 -9.24 16.95 10.85
C HIS A 172 -8.77 17.28 9.41
N PRO A 173 -8.06 18.41 9.17
CA PRO A 173 -7.65 18.81 7.81
C PRO A 173 -6.86 17.74 7.04
N ASP A 174 -6.00 16.98 7.73
CA ASP A 174 -5.20 15.92 7.10
C ASP A 174 -5.98 14.62 6.83
N LEU A 175 -7.16 14.46 7.45
CA LEU A 175 -7.98 13.24 7.33
C LEU A 175 -9.23 13.45 6.47
N GLN A 176 -9.81 14.66 6.45
CA GLN A 176 -11.10 14.96 5.82
C GLN A 176 -11.20 14.49 4.36
N ALA A 177 -10.11 14.64 3.59
CA ALA A 177 -10.09 14.22 2.19
C ALA A 177 -10.13 12.69 1.99
N ASN A 178 -9.75 11.92 3.02
CA ASN A 178 -9.67 10.47 3.01
C ASN A 178 -10.81 9.80 3.79
N MET A 179 -11.71 10.58 4.40
CA MET A 179 -12.83 10.04 5.17
C MET A 179 -13.85 9.37 4.27
N TRP A 180 -14.17 8.12 4.60
CA TRP A 180 -15.25 7.40 3.93
C TRP A 180 -16.60 8.07 4.24
N THR A 181 -17.45 8.13 3.22
CA THR A 181 -18.84 8.60 3.34
C THR A 181 -19.75 7.47 2.89
N ASN A 182 -20.72 7.06 3.71
CA ASN A 182 -21.69 6.03 3.37
C ASN A 182 -22.55 6.50 2.19
N PRO A 183 -22.41 5.92 0.98
CA PRO A 183 -23.22 6.32 -0.17
C PRO A 183 -24.69 5.89 -0.04
N GLY A 184 -25.00 5.03 0.95
CA GLY A 184 -26.35 4.57 1.25
C GLY A 184 -27.17 5.53 2.10
N GLU A 185 -26.53 6.50 2.78
CA GLU A 185 -27.17 7.37 3.77
C GLU A 185 -27.43 8.79 3.28
N VAL A 186 -28.55 9.38 3.71
CA VAL A 186 -28.83 10.81 3.54
C VAL A 186 -28.66 11.53 4.87
N ALA A 187 -27.50 12.15 5.04
CA ALA A 187 -27.10 12.82 6.27
C ALA A 187 -28.21 13.69 6.93
N GLY A 188 -28.57 13.32 8.16
CA GLY A 188 -29.41 14.11 9.06
C GLY A 188 -30.91 13.98 8.79
N ASN A 189 -31.34 12.98 8.03
CA ASN A 189 -32.75 12.71 7.78
C ASN A 189 -33.40 11.86 8.89
N ARG A 190 -32.61 11.28 9.80
CA ARG A 190 -33.03 10.41 10.91
C ARG A 190 -33.69 9.11 10.45
N ILE A 191 -33.28 8.61 9.29
CA ILE A 191 -33.73 7.36 8.69
C ILE A 191 -32.47 6.51 8.48
N ASP A 192 -32.61 5.20 8.64
CA ASP A 192 -31.64 4.21 8.17
C ASP A 192 -32.00 3.94 6.69
N ASP A 193 -31.32 4.63 5.78
CA ASP A 193 -31.67 4.65 4.35
C ASP A 193 -31.19 3.38 3.63
N ASP A 194 -30.09 2.81 4.09
CA ASP A 194 -29.51 1.59 3.53
C ASP A 194 -30.03 0.29 4.21
N ASN A 195 -30.79 0.41 5.29
CA ASN A 195 -31.35 -0.66 6.13
C ASN A 195 -30.26 -1.55 6.77
N ASN A 196 -29.13 -0.97 7.13
CA ASN A 196 -28.03 -1.68 7.78
C ASN A 196 -28.21 -1.82 9.32
N GLY A 197 -29.20 -1.14 9.90
CA GLY A 197 -29.52 -1.13 11.32
C GLY A 197 -29.01 0.09 12.10
N TYR A 198 -28.35 1.03 11.42
CA TYR A 198 -27.76 2.24 12.00
C TYR A 198 -28.32 3.47 11.29
N ILE A 199 -28.95 4.38 12.04
CA ILE A 199 -29.57 5.59 11.50
C ILE A 199 -28.49 6.65 11.29
N ASP A 200 -28.40 7.25 10.09
CA ASP A 200 -27.50 8.37 9.78
C ASP A 200 -25.98 8.05 9.93
N ASP A 201 -25.52 6.81 9.70
CA ASP A 201 -24.11 6.38 9.88
C ASP A 201 -23.16 6.86 8.75
N VAL A 202 -23.19 8.16 8.47
CA VAL A 202 -22.55 8.83 7.32
C VAL A 202 -21.05 8.59 7.24
N HIS A 203 -20.34 8.55 8.37
CA HIS A 203 -18.88 8.36 8.42
C HIS A 203 -18.47 7.10 9.18
N GLY A 204 -19.43 6.25 9.56
CA GLY A 204 -19.27 5.15 10.49
C GLY A 204 -20.22 5.28 11.68
N TYR A 205 -20.04 4.40 12.66
CA TYR A 205 -20.94 4.29 13.82
C TYR A 205 -20.17 4.10 15.12
N ASP A 206 -20.60 4.78 16.19
CA ASP A 206 -20.09 4.58 17.55
C ASP A 206 -20.88 3.48 18.25
N PHE A 207 -20.27 2.30 18.38
CA PHE A 207 -20.87 1.15 19.05
C PHE A 207 -20.79 1.21 20.57
N ALA A 208 -19.96 2.10 21.14
CA ALA A 208 -19.86 2.29 22.57
C ALA A 208 -21.01 3.16 23.09
N ASN A 209 -21.31 4.26 22.38
CA ASN A 209 -22.39 5.18 22.75
C ASN A 209 -23.71 4.91 22.03
N HIS A 210 -23.70 4.02 21.02
CA HIS A 210 -24.87 3.68 20.20
C HIS A 210 -25.45 4.88 19.47
N ASP A 211 -24.57 5.65 18.81
CA ASP A 211 -24.94 6.81 18.02
C ASP A 211 -24.15 6.85 16.69
N PRO A 212 -24.60 7.65 15.70
CA PRO A 212 -24.01 7.64 14.37
C PRO A 212 -22.85 8.61 14.19
N ASP A 213 -22.19 9.00 15.28
CA ASP A 213 -21.06 9.93 15.22
C ASP A 213 -19.78 9.26 15.74
N PRO A 214 -18.89 8.77 14.84
CA PRO A 214 -17.62 8.18 15.24
C PRO A 214 -16.58 9.25 15.63
N MET A 215 -16.98 10.50 15.88
CA MET A 215 -16.07 11.59 16.27
C MET A 215 -15.29 11.23 17.53
N ASP A 216 -13.96 11.27 17.45
CA ASP A 216 -13.11 11.20 18.64
C ASP A 216 -13.22 12.53 19.41
N SER A 217 -14.15 12.58 20.35
CA SER A 217 -14.51 13.76 21.13
C SER A 217 -13.98 13.73 22.56
N ASP A 218 -13.17 12.74 22.94
CA ASP A 218 -12.67 12.59 24.30
C ASP A 218 -11.34 13.36 24.50
N PRO A 219 -11.36 14.49 25.23
CA PRO A 219 -10.17 15.28 25.51
C PRO A 219 -9.22 14.61 26.54
N GLU A 220 -9.69 13.63 27.32
CA GLU A 220 -8.87 12.86 28.26
C GLU A 220 -8.20 11.66 27.57
N SER A 221 -8.79 11.18 26.47
CA SER A 221 -8.28 10.12 25.59
C SER A 221 -7.26 10.61 24.56
N SER A 222 -6.62 11.77 24.73
CA SER A 222 -5.38 12.18 24.03
C SER A 222 -5.17 11.59 22.61
N GLY A 223 -6.13 11.75 21.69
CA GLY A 223 -6.01 11.22 20.32
C GLY A 223 -5.61 9.74 20.23
N HIS A 224 -6.11 8.91 21.13
CA HIS A 224 -5.82 7.48 21.28
C HIS A 224 -6.49 6.61 20.21
N GLY A 225 -6.50 7.04 18.95
CA GLY A 225 -6.53 6.12 17.80
C GLY A 225 -5.30 5.19 17.72
N LEU A 226 -4.73 4.82 18.88
CA LEU A 226 -3.61 3.92 19.11
C LEU A 226 -3.59 3.23 20.49
N ALA A 227 -4.48 3.53 21.47
CA ALA A 227 -4.60 2.66 22.67
C ALA A 227 -5.85 2.90 23.53
N ASP A 228 -6.66 1.84 23.63
CA ASP A 228 -7.62 1.47 24.69
C ASP A 228 -9.04 2.12 24.71
N ARG A 229 -10.00 1.28 24.27
CA ARG A 229 -11.37 1.05 24.81
C ARG A 229 -12.61 1.73 24.22
N HIS A 230 -12.56 2.36 23.05
CA HIS A 230 -13.81 2.51 22.27
C HIS A 230 -13.66 1.78 20.93
N LYS A 231 -14.75 1.22 20.42
CA LYS A 231 -14.77 0.42 19.20
C LYS A 231 -15.75 1.09 18.25
N CYS A 232 -15.26 1.92 17.35
CA CYS A 232 -16.03 2.33 16.17
C CYS A 232 -15.82 1.31 15.04
N GLU A 233 -16.71 1.18 14.06
CA GLU A 233 -16.49 0.35 12.86
C GLU A 233 -16.92 1.14 11.61
N THR A 234 -16.06 1.21 10.59
CA THR A 234 -16.42 1.61 9.22
C THR A 234 -16.48 0.35 8.37
N ARG A 235 -17.66 -0.21 8.14
CA ARG A 235 -17.78 -1.56 7.57
C ARG A 235 -17.62 -1.60 6.04
N CYS A 236 -16.85 -2.59 5.59
CA CYS A 236 -16.78 -3.06 4.20
C CYS A 236 -17.92 -4.06 3.93
N ASP A 237 -18.76 -3.77 2.94
CA ASP A 237 -19.94 -4.56 2.68
C ASP A 237 -19.63 -5.86 1.90
N ARG A 238 -19.87 -7.00 2.54
CA ARG A 238 -19.94 -8.33 1.91
C ARG A 238 -21.35 -8.87 2.05
N THR A 239 -22.20 -8.60 1.07
CA THR A 239 -23.45 -9.34 0.87
C THR A 239 -23.53 -9.83 -0.57
N GLY A 240 -23.11 -11.07 -0.78
CA GLY A 240 -23.11 -11.68 -2.11
C GLY A 240 -22.87 -13.19 -2.11
N LEU A 241 -23.25 -13.90 -1.05
CA LEU A 241 -23.32 -15.37 -1.05
C LEU A 241 -24.46 -15.82 -0.13
N SER A 242 -25.64 -16.02 -0.70
CA SER A 242 -26.57 -17.03 -0.21
C SER A 242 -26.98 -17.92 -1.38
N ARG A 243 -27.02 -19.23 -1.08
CA ARG A 243 -27.38 -20.33 -1.98
C ARG A 243 -28.86 -20.34 -2.28
#